data_AF-A0A2H1A3M3-F1
#
_entry.id   AF-A0A2H1A3M3-F1
#
_cell.length_a   1.000
_cell.length_b   1.000
_cell.length_c   1.000
_cell.angle_alpha   90.00
_cell.angle_beta   90.00
_cell.angle_gamma   90.00
#
_symmetry.space_group_name_H-M   'P 1'
#
loop_
_entity.id
_entity.type
_entity.pdbx_description
1 polymer ?
#
loop_
_entity_poly.entity_id
_entity_poly.type
_entity_poly.pdbx_seq_one_letter_code
_entity_poly.pdbx_strand_id
1 'polypeptide(L)'
;MSSEKQPIKVLKPFKEALEFWSVQLEKPDELNTAVPAATLEDPLKELIKLSTLIRAQTTKVGIIYAPSTIRKQTQAAHDTVAELSKTFVFYVSALAQLSPVKVSKLFLDEVVTISKDLIGSASEFADELISILESLDGQNDDKNEEAAPESVNPRLLSVGKLWSLCDKIKDFIEKGNLKFLQSKTALNISLIEDGLEEFEEWIHNPQDLDDDDFFGLDDDFSDSEAPTNVADQENPHEEADNEELVKFCEQWLKQLKLVKLLFLSINKSLPSMTTGSDIDEIYQTENKIARHVDSLVVELMMNRELNDEVTRLDGELEKECFKIIRILRSVNKSNEAKVKWCLSWEVKYKELQETK
;
A
#
# COMPACT_ATOMS: atom_id res chain seq x y z
N MET A 1 -15.60 -21.20 44.50
CA MET A 1 -15.66 -20.51 43.18
C MET A 1 -15.80 -21.58 42.12
N SER A 2 -16.77 -21.47 41.20
CA SER A 2 -16.93 -22.47 40.13
C SER A 2 -15.68 -22.48 39.26
N SER A 3 -15.08 -23.65 39.01
CA SER A 3 -13.85 -23.78 38.19
C SER A 3 -14.06 -23.33 36.74
N GLU A 4 -15.30 -23.10 36.33
CA GLU A 4 -15.73 -22.85 34.96
C GLU A 4 -15.35 -21.45 34.44
N LYS A 5 -15.13 -20.47 35.32
CA LYS A 5 -14.95 -19.05 34.94
C LYS A 5 -13.56 -18.49 35.26
N GLN A 6 -12.53 -19.27 34.93
CA GLN A 6 -11.15 -18.83 35.02
C GLN A 6 -10.75 -18.10 33.72
N PRO A 7 -10.11 -16.93 33.78
CA PRO A 7 -9.74 -16.16 32.59
C PRO A 7 -8.89 -16.94 31.59
N ILE A 8 -8.03 -17.85 32.07
CA ILE A 8 -7.20 -18.70 31.22
C ILE A 8 -8.02 -19.62 30.30
N LYS A 9 -9.24 -20.02 30.72
CA LYS A 9 -10.13 -20.90 29.94
C LYS A 9 -10.74 -20.21 28.73
N VAL A 10 -10.73 -18.87 28.69
CA VAL A 10 -11.17 -18.10 27.52
C VAL A 10 -10.00 -17.52 26.74
N LEU A 11 -8.91 -17.13 27.40
CA LEU A 11 -7.71 -16.60 26.74
C LEU A 11 -7.05 -17.60 25.80
N LYS A 12 -6.88 -18.86 26.21
CA LYS A 12 -6.23 -19.88 25.37
C LYS A 12 -7.02 -20.15 24.08
N PRO A 13 -8.33 -20.46 24.11
CA PRO A 13 -9.11 -20.60 22.89
C PRO A 13 -9.19 -19.32 22.06
N PHE A 14 -9.21 -18.14 22.70
CA PHE A 14 -9.20 -16.88 21.97
C PHE A 14 -7.89 -16.69 21.19
N LYS A 15 -6.74 -16.96 21.81
CA LYS A 15 -5.44 -16.94 21.15
C LYS A 15 -5.39 -17.93 19.97
N GLU A 16 -5.79 -19.18 20.20
CA GLU A 16 -5.84 -20.21 19.15
C GLU A 16 -6.72 -19.78 17.97
N ALA A 17 -7.85 -19.11 18.24
CA ALA A 17 -8.71 -18.56 17.19
C ALA A 17 -8.04 -17.43 16.41
N LEU A 18 -7.31 -16.52 17.09
CA LEU A 18 -6.55 -15.45 16.44
C LEU A 18 -5.43 -16.01 15.54
N GLU A 19 -4.68 -17.01 16.01
CA GLU A 19 -3.67 -17.70 15.21
C GLU A 19 -4.29 -18.38 13.98
N PHE A 20 -5.42 -19.07 14.15
CA PHE A 20 -6.17 -19.66 13.04
C PHE A 20 -6.58 -18.61 12.00
N TRP A 21 -7.18 -17.50 12.42
CA TRP A 21 -7.61 -16.44 11.50
C TRP A 21 -6.42 -15.74 10.83
N SER A 22 -5.30 -15.56 11.54
CA SER A 22 -4.08 -15.00 10.94
C SER A 22 -3.62 -15.82 9.73
N VAL A 23 -3.65 -17.15 9.83
CA VAL A 23 -3.33 -18.06 8.72
C VAL A 23 -4.34 -17.95 7.58
N GLN A 24 -5.64 -17.85 7.88
CA GLN A 24 -6.66 -17.74 6.83
C GLN A 24 -6.58 -16.42 6.06
N LEU A 25 -6.11 -15.34 6.70
CA LEU A 25 -5.96 -14.03 6.05
C LEU A 25 -4.78 -13.95 5.07
N GLU A 26 -3.90 -14.95 5.01
CA GLU A 26 -2.91 -15.07 3.93
C GLU A 26 -3.54 -15.33 2.56
N LYS A 27 -4.80 -15.77 2.54
CA LYS A 27 -5.58 -16.00 1.32
C LYS A 27 -6.92 -15.23 1.37
N PRO A 28 -6.89 -13.90 1.17
CA PRO A 28 -8.07 -13.04 1.30
C PRO A 28 -9.26 -13.52 0.45
N ASP A 29 -8.98 -13.97 -0.78
CA ASP A 29 -9.98 -14.42 -1.74
C ASP A 29 -10.69 -15.73 -1.33
N GLU A 30 -10.10 -16.51 -0.42
CA GLU A 30 -10.62 -17.80 0.07
C GLU A 30 -11.21 -17.71 1.50
N LEU A 31 -11.20 -16.52 2.11
CA LEU A 31 -11.57 -16.34 3.52
C LEU A 31 -12.98 -16.85 3.84
N ASN A 32 -13.92 -16.68 2.91
CA ASN A 32 -15.30 -17.15 3.04
C ASN A 32 -15.48 -18.67 3.02
N THR A 33 -14.44 -19.41 2.60
CA THR A 33 -14.43 -20.88 2.56
C THR A 33 -13.98 -21.44 3.91
N ALA A 34 -13.06 -20.74 4.58
CA ALA A 34 -12.54 -21.13 5.88
C ALA A 34 -13.32 -20.54 7.06
N VAL A 35 -13.93 -19.37 6.88
CA VAL A 35 -14.70 -18.66 7.91
C VAL A 35 -16.13 -18.44 7.43
N PRO A 36 -17.16 -18.80 8.22
CA PRO A 36 -18.54 -18.50 7.89
C PRO A 36 -18.76 -16.99 7.70
N ALA A 37 -19.07 -16.60 6.46
CA ALA A 37 -19.36 -15.21 6.13
C ALA A 37 -20.69 -14.76 6.73
N ALA A 38 -20.73 -13.52 7.21
CA ALA A 38 -21.96 -12.89 7.66
C ALA A 38 -22.91 -12.58 6.48
N THR A 39 -24.16 -12.25 6.80
CA THR A 39 -25.16 -11.77 5.84
C THR A 39 -25.62 -10.37 6.22
N LEU A 40 -24.70 -9.40 6.09
CA LEU A 40 -24.92 -7.99 6.39
C LEU A 40 -25.29 -7.21 5.13
N GLU A 41 -26.10 -6.16 5.29
CA GLU A 41 -26.40 -5.24 4.18
C GLU A 41 -25.16 -4.42 3.78
N ASP A 42 -24.44 -3.91 4.78
CA ASP A 42 -23.23 -3.10 4.61
C ASP A 42 -22.11 -3.65 5.51
N PRO A 43 -21.31 -4.62 5.02
CA PRO A 43 -20.24 -5.23 5.79
C PRO A 43 -19.12 -4.24 6.15
N LEU A 44 -18.83 -3.25 5.31
CA LEU A 44 -17.79 -2.25 5.58
C LEU A 44 -18.16 -1.35 6.76
N LYS A 45 -19.41 -0.88 6.80
CA LYS A 45 -19.91 -0.10 7.94
C LYS A 45 -19.94 -0.93 9.22
N GLU A 46 -20.21 -2.23 9.13
CA GLU A 46 -20.17 -3.11 10.29
C GLU A 46 -18.74 -3.34 10.79
N LEU A 47 -17.75 -3.48 9.90
CA LEU A 47 -16.34 -3.53 10.28
C LEU A 47 -15.89 -2.27 11.05
N ILE A 48 -16.37 -1.08 10.69
CA ILE A 48 -16.11 0.15 11.45
C ILE A 48 -16.67 0.07 12.88
N LYS A 49 -17.93 -0.37 13.01
CA LYS A 49 -18.57 -0.52 14.34
C LYS A 49 -17.85 -1.55 15.20
N LEU A 50 -17.51 -2.69 14.61
CA LEU A 50 -16.80 -3.77 15.30
C LEU A 50 -15.38 -3.33 15.70
N SER A 51 -14.66 -2.58 14.86
CA SER A 51 -13.35 -1.99 15.21
C SER A 51 -13.47 -1.02 16.39
N THR A 52 -14.51 -0.19 16.39
CA THR A 52 -14.80 0.74 17.52
C THR A 52 -15.11 -0.04 18.80
N LEU A 53 -15.85 -1.14 18.70
CA LEU A 53 -16.18 -2.00 19.83
C LEU A 53 -14.95 -2.75 20.37
N ILE A 54 -14.11 -3.31 19.49
CA ILE A 54 -12.83 -3.95 19.83
C ILE A 54 -11.95 -2.96 20.57
N ARG A 55 -11.84 -1.71 20.10
CA ARG A 55 -11.09 -0.65 20.78
C ARG A 55 -11.59 -0.44 22.21
N ALA A 56 -12.89 -0.28 22.40
CA ALA A 56 -13.50 -0.04 23.71
C ALA A 56 -13.35 -1.24 24.66
N GLN A 57 -13.51 -2.46 24.16
CA GLN A 57 -13.33 -3.69 24.94
C GLN A 57 -11.87 -3.91 25.30
N THR A 58 -10.93 -3.65 24.39
CA THR A 58 -9.48 -3.71 24.64
C THR A 58 -9.09 -2.80 25.81
N THR A 59 -9.67 -1.59 25.89
CA THR A 59 -9.47 -0.70 27.05
C THR A 59 -9.92 -1.35 28.36
N LYS A 60 -11.12 -1.96 28.36
CA LYS A 60 -11.65 -2.63 29.56
C LYS A 60 -10.76 -3.80 29.99
N VAL A 61 -10.32 -4.63 29.04
CA VAL A 61 -9.40 -5.74 29.29
C VAL A 61 -8.07 -5.21 29.84
N GLY A 62 -7.50 -4.18 29.23
CA GLY A 62 -6.26 -3.54 29.69
C GLY A 62 -6.36 -2.96 31.11
N ILE A 63 -7.52 -2.47 31.54
CA ILE A 63 -7.73 -1.99 32.92
C ILE A 63 -7.86 -3.15 33.90
N ILE A 64 -8.65 -4.16 33.55
CA ILE A 64 -8.94 -5.31 34.43
C ILE A 64 -7.71 -6.18 34.66
N TYR A 65 -6.86 -6.33 33.64
CA TYR A 65 -5.61 -7.09 33.71
C TYR A 65 -4.43 -6.31 34.32
N ALA A 66 -4.69 -5.13 34.90
CA ALA A 66 -3.72 -4.54 35.80
C ALA A 66 -3.46 -5.50 36.99
N PRO A 67 -2.19 -5.77 37.37
CA PRO A 67 -1.86 -6.75 38.42
C PRO A 67 -2.61 -6.54 39.75
N SER A 68 -2.87 -5.30 40.13
CA SER A 68 -3.62 -4.93 41.34
C SER A 68 -5.13 -5.22 41.26
N THR A 69 -5.70 -5.27 40.05
CA THR A 69 -7.13 -5.45 39.78
C THR A 69 -7.49 -6.91 39.55
N ILE A 70 -6.69 -7.61 38.74
CA ILE A 70 -6.97 -8.98 38.29
C ILE A 70 -7.08 -9.99 39.44
N ARG A 71 -6.29 -9.82 40.50
CA ARG A 71 -6.33 -10.66 41.72
C ARG A 71 -7.69 -10.63 42.42
N LYS A 72 -8.44 -9.53 42.28
CA LYS A 72 -9.72 -9.29 42.96
C LYS A 72 -10.94 -9.49 42.05
N GLN A 73 -10.72 -9.52 40.73
CA GLN A 73 -11.79 -9.45 39.73
C GLN A 73 -11.68 -10.54 38.66
N THR A 74 -11.31 -11.75 39.05
CA THR A 74 -11.14 -12.91 38.15
C THR A 74 -12.36 -13.18 37.26
N GLN A 75 -13.58 -12.99 37.79
CA GLN A 75 -14.80 -13.14 37.01
C GLN A 75 -14.93 -12.07 35.91
N ALA A 76 -14.65 -10.81 36.22
CA ALA A 76 -14.73 -9.72 35.25
C ALA A 76 -13.65 -9.87 34.17
N ALA A 77 -12.49 -10.39 34.52
CA ALA A 77 -11.41 -10.69 33.58
C ALA A 77 -11.77 -11.78 32.58
N HIS A 78 -12.48 -12.82 33.03
CA HIS A 78 -13.06 -13.82 32.15
C HIS A 78 -14.08 -13.19 31.20
N ASP A 79 -15.07 -12.49 31.75
CA ASP A 79 -16.21 -11.99 30.96
C ASP A 79 -15.80 -10.95 29.93
N THR A 80 -14.86 -10.07 30.27
CA THR A 80 -14.37 -9.04 29.33
C THR A 80 -13.53 -9.61 28.19
N VAL A 81 -12.74 -10.65 28.42
CA VAL A 81 -12.04 -11.36 27.33
C VAL A 81 -13.05 -12.15 26.48
N ALA A 82 -14.07 -12.76 27.08
CA ALA A 82 -15.12 -13.45 26.34
C ALA A 82 -15.88 -12.50 25.40
N GLU A 83 -16.21 -11.28 25.87
CA GLU A 83 -16.82 -10.24 25.04
C GLU A 83 -15.92 -9.79 23.90
N LEU A 84 -14.62 -9.60 24.17
CA LEU A 84 -13.63 -9.23 23.16
C LEU A 84 -13.50 -10.33 22.09
N SER A 85 -13.32 -11.57 22.52
CA SER A 85 -13.21 -12.75 21.65
C SER A 85 -14.42 -12.88 20.73
N LYS A 86 -15.64 -12.75 21.29
CA LYS A 86 -16.88 -12.78 20.49
C LYS A 86 -16.93 -11.66 19.45
N THR A 87 -16.39 -10.49 19.76
CA THR A 87 -16.38 -9.36 18.83
C THR A 87 -15.41 -9.60 17.67
N PHE A 88 -14.27 -10.24 17.92
CA PHE A 88 -13.37 -10.69 16.86
C PHE A 88 -14.02 -11.74 15.95
N VAL A 89 -14.80 -12.69 16.50
CA VAL A 89 -15.57 -13.64 15.67
C VAL A 89 -16.49 -12.90 14.69
N PHE A 90 -17.23 -11.89 15.18
CA PHE A 90 -18.10 -11.08 14.33
C PHE A 90 -17.31 -10.26 13.31
N TYR A 91 -16.16 -9.71 13.72
CA TYR A 91 -15.28 -8.95 12.84
C TYR A 91 -14.78 -9.78 11.67
N VAL A 92 -14.24 -10.98 11.92
CA VAL A 92 -13.73 -11.86 10.86
C VAL A 92 -14.87 -12.40 10.00
N SER A 93 -16.04 -12.67 10.58
CA SER A 93 -17.23 -13.08 9.81
C SER A 93 -17.73 -11.97 8.86
N ALA A 94 -17.70 -10.70 9.30
CA ALA A 94 -18.02 -9.56 8.44
C ALA A 94 -16.94 -9.35 7.35
N LEU A 95 -15.67 -9.53 7.69
CA LEU A 95 -14.55 -9.46 6.75
C LEU A 95 -14.66 -10.54 5.66
N ALA A 96 -15.01 -11.77 6.03
CA ALA A 96 -15.24 -12.89 5.12
C ALA A 96 -16.41 -12.67 4.15
N GLN A 97 -17.30 -11.71 4.41
CA GLN A 97 -18.38 -11.33 3.49
C GLN A 97 -17.90 -10.41 2.37
N LEU A 98 -16.76 -9.71 2.53
CA LEU A 98 -16.25 -8.82 1.50
C LEU A 98 -15.89 -9.60 0.24
N SER A 99 -16.04 -8.95 -0.91
CA SER A 99 -15.77 -9.55 -2.21
C SER A 99 -15.03 -8.56 -3.09
N PRO A 100 -13.94 -8.96 -3.78
CA PRO A 100 -13.16 -8.08 -4.63
C PRO A 100 -14.02 -7.47 -5.75
N VAL A 101 -15.05 -8.18 -6.21
CA VAL A 101 -16.00 -7.70 -7.22
C VAL A 101 -16.78 -6.47 -6.74
N LYS A 102 -17.09 -6.39 -5.44
CA LYS A 102 -17.89 -5.30 -4.87
C LYS A 102 -17.05 -4.10 -4.44
N VAL A 103 -15.88 -4.34 -3.83
CA VAL A 103 -15.09 -3.28 -3.19
C VAL A 103 -13.78 -2.92 -3.90
N SER A 104 -13.41 -3.66 -4.95
CA SER A 104 -12.06 -3.76 -5.55
C SER A 104 -11.11 -4.68 -4.76
N LYS A 105 -10.30 -5.45 -5.50
CA LYS A 105 -9.22 -6.27 -4.95
C LYS A 105 -8.14 -5.41 -4.29
N LEU A 106 -7.72 -4.33 -4.94
CA LEU A 106 -6.78 -3.37 -4.36
C LEU A 106 -7.23 -2.91 -2.97
N PHE A 107 -8.51 -2.55 -2.82
CA PHE A 107 -9.04 -2.10 -1.55
C PHE A 107 -9.21 -3.25 -0.54
N LEU A 108 -9.70 -4.41 -0.99
CA LEU A 108 -9.86 -5.59 -0.15
C LEU A 108 -8.52 -6.06 0.46
N ASP A 109 -7.48 -6.12 -0.36
CA ASP A 109 -6.15 -6.57 0.05
C ASP A 109 -5.60 -5.67 1.17
N GLU A 110 -5.81 -4.35 1.09
CA GLU A 110 -5.40 -3.40 2.14
C GLU A 110 -6.26 -3.53 3.40
N VAL A 111 -7.59 -3.67 3.29
CA VAL A 111 -8.45 -3.94 4.46
C VAL A 111 -7.96 -5.20 5.18
N VAL A 112 -7.70 -6.28 4.43
CA VAL A 112 -7.26 -7.56 4.98
C VAL A 112 -5.86 -7.46 5.59
N THR A 113 -4.95 -6.70 4.98
CA THR A 113 -3.62 -6.42 5.55
C THR A 113 -3.74 -5.75 6.91
N ILE A 114 -4.55 -4.69 7.02
CA ILE A 114 -4.75 -4.00 8.30
C ILE A 114 -5.46 -4.92 9.32
N SER A 115 -6.43 -5.73 8.87
CA SER A 115 -7.10 -6.73 9.73
C SER A 115 -6.13 -7.80 10.25
N LYS A 116 -5.17 -8.23 9.41
CA LYS A 116 -4.12 -9.18 9.79
C LYS A 116 -3.21 -8.58 10.87
N ASP A 117 -2.81 -7.32 10.71
CA ASP A 117 -2.04 -6.59 11.73
C ASP A 117 -2.82 -6.49 13.06
N LEU A 118 -4.14 -6.21 12.99
CA LEU A 118 -5.02 -6.15 14.16
C LEU A 118 -5.08 -7.50 14.89
N ILE A 119 -5.27 -8.59 14.16
CA ILE A 119 -5.35 -9.95 14.71
C ILE A 119 -4.00 -10.39 15.27
N GLY A 120 -2.89 -10.12 14.58
CA GLY A 120 -1.54 -10.40 15.07
C GLY A 120 -1.26 -9.65 16.39
N SER A 121 -1.58 -8.36 16.43
CA SER A 121 -1.44 -7.55 17.65
C SER A 121 -2.36 -8.02 18.79
N ALA A 122 -3.55 -8.54 18.48
CA ALA A 122 -4.44 -9.12 19.47
C ALA A 122 -3.90 -10.46 20.00
N SER A 123 -3.20 -11.23 19.17
CA SER A 123 -2.55 -12.48 19.58
C SER A 123 -1.38 -12.21 20.53
N GLU A 124 -0.52 -11.24 20.18
CA GLU A 124 0.55 -10.75 21.06
C GLU A 124 -0.02 -10.25 22.40
N PHE A 125 -1.12 -9.50 22.35
CA PHE A 125 -1.79 -9.03 23.56
C PHE A 125 -2.33 -10.21 24.39
N ALA A 126 -2.95 -11.22 23.77
CA ALA A 126 -3.41 -12.41 24.47
C ALA A 126 -2.26 -13.17 25.16
N ASP A 127 -1.11 -13.30 24.52
CA ASP A 127 0.11 -13.88 25.11
C ASP A 127 0.60 -13.10 26.33
N GLU A 128 0.56 -11.77 26.23
CA GLU A 128 0.90 -10.91 27.35
C GLU A 128 -0.06 -11.12 28.53
N LEU A 129 -1.37 -11.18 28.27
CA LEU A 129 -2.38 -11.42 29.30
C LEU A 129 -2.23 -12.80 29.96
N ILE A 130 -1.87 -13.82 29.19
CA ILE A 130 -1.56 -15.17 29.72
C ILE A 130 -0.33 -15.10 30.63
N SER A 131 0.74 -14.42 30.18
CA SER A 131 1.97 -14.26 30.97
C SER A 131 1.71 -13.52 32.29
N ILE A 132 0.83 -12.51 32.29
CA ILE A 132 0.39 -11.83 33.51
C ILE A 132 -0.29 -12.82 34.46
N LEU A 133 -1.20 -13.67 33.99
CA LEU A 133 -1.86 -14.67 34.84
C LEU A 133 -0.88 -15.70 35.42
N GLU A 134 0.04 -16.20 34.61
CA GLU A 134 1.06 -17.17 35.05
C GLU A 134 2.01 -16.57 36.09
N SER A 135 2.36 -15.28 35.96
CA SER A 135 3.18 -14.57 36.95
C SER A 135 2.48 -14.41 38.32
N LEU A 136 1.14 -14.38 38.32
CA LEU A 136 0.34 -14.23 39.54
C LEU A 136 0.19 -15.56 40.30
N ASP A 137 0.12 -16.68 39.60
CA ASP A 137 0.04 -18.01 40.21
C ASP A 137 1.37 -18.43 40.90
N GLY A 138 2.49 -17.77 40.55
CA GLY A 138 3.82 -18.03 41.12
C GLY A 138 4.25 -17.13 42.30
N GLN A 139 3.49 -16.09 42.65
CA GLN A 139 3.85 -15.14 43.72
C GLN A 139 2.97 -15.31 44.97
N ASN A 140 3.58 -15.70 46.10
CA ASN A 140 2.96 -15.61 47.43
C ASN A 140 2.77 -14.14 47.85
N ASP A 141 1.68 -13.89 48.58
CA ASP A 141 0.91 -12.65 48.78
C ASP A 141 1.57 -11.31 49.21
N ASP A 142 2.90 -11.15 49.29
CA ASP A 142 3.48 -10.08 50.13
C ASP A 142 4.41 -9.04 49.48
N LYS A 143 4.34 -8.83 48.16
CA LYS A 143 5.05 -7.69 47.55
C LYS A 143 4.12 -6.80 46.74
N ASN A 144 3.79 -5.66 47.32
CA ASN A 144 3.43 -4.44 46.61
C ASN A 144 4.62 -4.07 45.70
N GLU A 145 4.67 -4.64 44.51
CA GLU A 145 5.49 -4.10 43.43
C GLU A 145 4.77 -2.85 42.90
N GLU A 146 4.99 -1.73 43.59
CA GLU A 146 4.95 -0.42 42.94
C GLU A 146 6.02 -0.47 41.84
N ALA A 147 5.58 -0.74 40.61
CA ALA A 147 6.43 -0.73 39.44
C ALA A 147 7.14 0.63 39.35
N ALA A 148 8.47 0.59 39.14
CA ALA A 148 9.30 1.77 38.98
C ALA A 148 8.69 2.73 37.93
N PRO A 149 8.58 4.04 38.23
CA PRO A 149 7.77 4.98 37.47
C PRO A 149 8.31 5.34 36.06
N GLU A 150 9.40 4.73 35.60
CA GLU A 150 10.10 5.12 34.36
C GLU A 150 9.98 4.10 33.21
N SER A 151 9.43 2.90 33.41
CA SER A 151 9.24 1.92 32.33
C SER A 151 7.81 1.93 31.79
N VAL A 152 7.65 2.11 30.48
CA VAL A 152 6.35 1.99 29.79
C VAL A 152 5.74 0.63 30.10
N ASN A 153 4.50 0.63 30.61
CA ASN A 153 3.79 -0.61 30.92
C ASN A 153 3.48 -1.37 29.62
N PRO A 154 4.03 -2.59 29.40
CA PRO A 154 3.86 -3.32 28.15
C PRO A 154 2.38 -3.51 27.76
N ARG A 155 1.52 -3.72 28.76
CA ARG A 155 0.07 -3.91 28.55
C ARG A 155 -0.58 -2.69 27.94
N LEU A 156 -0.17 -1.51 28.39
CA LEU A 156 -0.69 -0.25 27.87
C LEU A 156 -0.14 0.04 26.47
N LEU A 157 1.08 -0.43 26.15
CA LEU A 157 1.61 -0.38 24.80
C LEU A 157 0.78 -1.26 23.84
N SER A 158 0.47 -2.49 24.24
CA SER A 158 -0.39 -3.42 23.47
C SER A 158 -1.79 -2.85 23.25
N VAL A 159 -2.39 -2.24 24.28
CA VAL A 159 -3.67 -1.51 24.17
C VAL A 159 -3.56 -0.37 23.15
N GLY A 160 -2.49 0.43 23.21
CA GLY A 160 -2.23 1.52 22.27
C GLY A 160 -2.05 1.06 20.82
N LYS A 161 -1.37 -0.08 20.60
CA LYS A 161 -1.19 -0.69 19.27
C LYS A 161 -2.53 -1.11 18.68
N LEU A 162 -3.34 -1.83 19.46
CA LEU A 162 -4.70 -2.25 19.05
C LEU A 162 -5.60 -1.06 18.75
N TRP A 163 -5.52 0.00 19.56
CA TRP A 163 -6.24 1.26 19.33
C TRP A 163 -5.89 1.87 17.96
N SER A 164 -4.59 2.02 17.68
CA SER A 164 -4.11 2.59 16.43
C SER A 164 -4.58 1.79 15.22
N LEU A 165 -4.60 0.45 15.32
CA LEU A 165 -5.08 -0.42 14.24
C LEU A 165 -6.60 -0.32 14.04
N CYS A 166 -7.39 -0.27 15.11
CA CYS A 166 -8.83 -0.02 15.03
C CYS A 166 -9.14 1.33 14.36
N ASP A 167 -8.39 2.38 14.71
CA ASP A 167 -8.55 3.71 14.10
C ASP A 167 -8.12 3.68 12.64
N LYS A 168 -7.01 3.00 12.31
CA LYS A 168 -6.53 2.82 10.93
C LYS A 168 -7.57 2.13 10.06
N ILE A 169 -8.22 1.06 10.54
CA ILE A 169 -9.30 0.37 9.81
C ILE A 169 -10.46 1.33 9.55
N LYS A 170 -10.89 2.04 10.59
CA LYS A 170 -11.99 3.01 10.48
C LYS A 170 -11.68 4.07 9.44
N ASP A 171 -10.55 4.76 9.59
CA ASP A 171 -10.14 5.85 8.71
C ASP A 171 -9.95 5.38 7.27
N PHE A 172 -9.41 4.16 7.08
CA PHE A 172 -9.23 3.57 5.76
C PHE A 172 -10.57 3.28 5.07
N ILE A 173 -11.51 2.65 5.78
CA ILE A 173 -12.83 2.34 5.24
C ILE A 173 -13.62 3.63 4.95
N GLU A 174 -13.57 4.61 5.84
CA GLU A 174 -14.26 5.90 5.66
C GLU A 174 -13.70 6.72 4.47
N LYS A 175 -12.40 6.63 4.19
CA LYS A 175 -11.79 7.23 2.98
C LYS A 175 -12.31 6.57 1.69
N GLY A 176 -12.46 5.25 1.71
CA GLY A 176 -13.00 4.47 0.60
C GLY A 176 -12.02 4.18 -0.54
N ASN A 177 -12.43 3.27 -1.42
CA ASN A 177 -11.61 2.71 -2.50
C ASN A 177 -11.08 3.73 -3.51
N LEU A 178 -11.88 4.73 -3.89
CA LEU A 178 -11.44 5.77 -4.83
C LEU A 178 -10.33 6.64 -4.25
N LYS A 179 -10.43 7.03 -2.97
CA LYS A 179 -9.37 7.79 -2.31
C LYS A 179 -8.10 6.96 -2.17
N PHE A 180 -8.25 5.66 -1.95
CA PHE A 180 -7.10 4.77 -1.93
C PHE A 180 -6.43 4.65 -3.29
N LEU A 181 -7.20 4.46 -4.37
CA LEU A 181 -6.68 4.51 -5.73
C LEU A 181 -5.94 5.83 -5.99
N GLN A 182 -6.53 6.97 -5.64
CA GLN A 182 -5.89 8.29 -5.80
C GLN A 182 -4.52 8.37 -5.11
N SER A 183 -4.37 7.74 -3.93
CA SER A 183 -3.10 7.68 -3.24
C SER A 183 -2.07 6.81 -3.97
N LYS A 184 -2.50 5.72 -4.61
CA LYS A 184 -1.63 4.86 -5.42
C LYS A 184 -1.24 5.52 -6.74
N THR A 185 -2.18 6.18 -7.42
CA THR A 185 -1.91 7.01 -8.61
C THR A 185 -0.88 8.10 -8.28
N ALA A 186 -0.99 8.73 -7.10
CA ALA A 186 -0.01 9.75 -6.68
C ALA A 186 1.41 9.18 -6.50
N LEU A 187 1.55 7.96 -5.98
CA LEU A 187 2.85 7.29 -5.90
C LEU A 187 3.42 7.02 -7.30
N ASN A 188 2.60 6.54 -8.23
CA ASN A 188 3.05 6.33 -9.61
C ASN A 188 3.39 7.64 -10.34
N ILE A 189 2.69 8.74 -10.05
CA ILE A 189 3.07 10.06 -10.57
C ILE A 189 4.45 10.46 -10.07
N SER A 190 4.75 10.25 -8.78
CA SER A 190 6.08 10.55 -8.22
C SER A 190 7.16 9.76 -8.96
N LEU A 191 6.98 8.44 -9.13
CA LEU A 191 7.95 7.61 -9.84
C LEU A 191 8.19 8.06 -11.29
N ILE A 192 7.12 8.44 -12.00
CA ILE A 192 7.22 8.98 -13.36
C ILE A 192 7.88 10.36 -13.36
N GLU A 193 7.62 11.19 -12.36
CA GLU A 193 8.22 12.52 -12.22
C GLU A 193 9.71 12.43 -11.98
N ASP A 194 10.15 11.58 -11.04
CA ASP A 194 11.55 11.34 -10.73
C ASP A 194 12.32 10.89 -11.99
N GLY A 195 11.83 9.85 -12.69
CA GLY A 195 12.48 9.38 -13.92
C GLY A 195 12.43 10.38 -15.09
N LEU A 196 11.43 11.28 -15.12
CA LEU A 196 11.38 12.35 -16.12
C LEU A 196 12.35 13.49 -15.83
N GLU A 197 12.56 13.81 -14.55
CA GLU A 197 13.54 14.81 -14.13
C GLU A 197 14.95 14.31 -14.45
N GLU A 198 15.26 13.05 -14.12
CA GLU A 198 16.52 12.40 -14.50
C GLU A 198 16.74 12.40 -16.02
N PHE A 199 15.71 12.05 -16.79
CA PHE A 199 15.78 12.05 -18.25
C PHE A 199 15.95 13.46 -18.82
N GLU A 200 15.24 14.45 -18.27
CA GLU A 200 15.35 15.85 -18.70
C GLU A 200 16.74 16.42 -18.38
N GLU A 201 17.30 16.13 -17.21
CA GLU A 201 18.68 16.49 -16.86
C GLU A 201 19.69 15.85 -17.82
N TRP A 202 19.53 14.55 -18.10
CA TRP A 202 20.38 13.83 -19.04
C TRP A 202 20.34 14.41 -20.46
N ILE A 203 19.17 14.84 -20.96
CA ILE A 203 19.05 15.49 -22.27
C ILE A 203 19.89 16.77 -22.36
N HIS A 204 20.05 17.50 -21.26
CA HIS A 204 20.84 18.73 -21.25
C HIS A 204 22.35 18.47 -21.16
N ASN A 205 22.78 17.31 -20.66
CA ASN A 205 24.19 16.91 -20.55
C ASN A 205 24.41 15.43 -20.96
N PRO A 206 24.15 15.03 -22.22
CA PRO A 206 24.22 13.63 -22.62
C PRO A 206 25.65 13.07 -22.66
N GLN A 207 26.67 13.94 -22.57
CA GLN A 207 28.10 13.59 -22.60
C GLN A 207 28.73 13.38 -21.21
N ASP A 208 28.06 13.73 -20.11
CA ASP A 208 28.57 13.50 -18.73
C ASP A 208 28.54 12.01 -18.31
N LEU A 209 28.36 11.10 -19.27
CA LEU A 209 28.48 9.65 -19.12
C LEU A 209 29.93 9.19 -19.38
N ASP A 210 30.93 9.88 -18.85
CA ASP A 210 32.31 9.36 -18.82
C ASP A 210 32.38 8.23 -17.77
N ASP A 211 32.08 7.04 -18.27
CA ASP A 211 32.50 5.65 -17.97
C ASP A 211 32.63 5.08 -16.54
N ASP A 212 32.64 5.83 -15.43
CA ASP A 212 33.02 5.22 -14.14
C ASP A 212 32.01 5.33 -12.98
N ASP A 213 30.87 6.04 -13.11
CA ASP A 213 30.04 6.25 -11.90
C ASP A 213 28.52 6.42 -12.10
N PHE A 214 27.94 5.75 -13.10
CA PHE A 214 26.48 5.78 -13.33
C PHE A 214 25.65 5.17 -12.16
N PHE A 215 26.27 4.39 -11.27
CA PHE A 215 25.60 3.76 -10.12
C PHE A 215 26.17 4.14 -8.74
N GLY A 216 27.15 5.05 -8.64
CA GLY A 216 27.78 5.40 -7.36
C GLY A 216 28.36 4.18 -6.64
N LEU A 217 28.84 3.20 -7.40
CA LEU A 217 29.56 2.06 -6.87
C LEU A 217 31.03 2.45 -6.89
N ASP A 218 31.46 3.19 -5.87
CA ASP A 218 32.88 3.45 -5.56
C ASP A 218 33.63 2.11 -5.71
N ASP A 219 34.40 1.99 -6.77
CA ASP A 219 35.27 0.84 -7.03
C ASP A 219 36.48 1.02 -6.11
N ASP A 220 36.33 0.63 -4.83
CA ASP A 220 37.41 0.55 -3.84
C ASP A 220 38.31 -0.68 -4.12
N PHE A 221 38.72 -0.83 -5.38
CA PHE A 221 39.79 -1.71 -5.82
C PHE A 221 40.78 -0.92 -6.69
N SER A 222 41.77 -0.37 -6.01
CA SER A 222 42.98 0.24 -6.60
C SER A 222 43.62 -0.61 -7.71
N ASP A 223 44.15 0.01 -8.76
CA ASP A 223 45.59 0.34 -8.83
C ASP A 223 45.91 1.34 -9.97
N SER A 224 46.88 2.18 -9.64
CA SER A 224 47.56 3.27 -10.33
C SER A 224 47.79 3.14 -11.86
N GLU A 225 47.63 4.22 -12.62
CA GLU A 225 48.73 4.96 -13.29
C GLU A 225 48.27 6.29 -13.95
N ALA A 226 49.09 7.32 -13.70
CA ALA A 226 49.22 8.71 -14.20
C ALA A 226 48.31 9.35 -15.29
N PRO A 227 48.08 10.69 -15.20
CA PRO A 227 47.22 11.44 -16.13
C PRO A 227 47.96 11.82 -17.42
N THR A 228 47.39 11.48 -18.57
CA THR A 228 47.74 12.12 -19.85
C THR A 228 46.71 13.19 -20.19
N ASN A 229 47.15 14.46 -20.05
CA ASN A 229 46.52 15.61 -20.69
C ASN A 229 46.32 15.33 -22.19
N VAL A 230 45.07 15.21 -22.62
CA VAL A 230 44.66 15.41 -24.01
C VAL A 230 43.68 16.57 -24.05
N ALA A 231 44.08 17.57 -24.83
CA ALA A 231 43.41 18.83 -24.99
C ALA A 231 42.04 18.66 -25.65
N ASP A 232 41.08 19.47 -25.20
CA ASP A 232 39.86 19.84 -25.92
C ASP A 232 40.16 20.03 -27.41
N GLN A 233 39.75 19.05 -28.20
CA GLN A 233 39.42 19.27 -29.60
C GLN A 233 37.91 19.13 -29.70
N GLU A 234 37.21 20.25 -29.50
CA GLU A 234 35.80 20.41 -29.89
C GLU A 234 35.70 20.01 -31.36
N ASN A 235 35.18 18.80 -31.58
CA ASN A 235 35.01 18.19 -32.87
C ASN A 235 33.62 18.62 -33.38
N PRO A 236 33.50 19.46 -34.42
CA PRO A 236 32.19 19.99 -34.87
C PRO A 236 31.21 18.90 -35.35
N HIS A 237 31.71 17.68 -35.55
CA HIS A 237 30.91 16.50 -35.86
C HIS A 237 30.21 15.89 -34.64
N GLU A 238 30.77 16.04 -33.43
CA GLU A 238 30.17 15.57 -32.17
C GLU A 238 29.05 16.51 -31.71
N GLU A 239 29.14 17.82 -32.00
CA GLU A 239 28.07 18.80 -31.70
C GLU A 239 26.80 18.59 -32.53
N ALA A 240 26.93 18.21 -33.81
CA ALA A 240 25.77 18.00 -34.69
C ALA A 240 25.02 16.70 -34.38
N ASP A 241 25.75 15.63 -34.03
CA ASP A 241 25.18 14.34 -33.59
C ASP A 241 24.46 14.49 -32.24
N ASN A 242 24.99 15.35 -31.36
CA ASN A 242 24.36 15.73 -30.10
C ASN A 242 23.06 16.54 -30.31
N GLU A 243 23.02 17.50 -31.24
CA GLU A 243 21.80 18.27 -31.50
C GLU A 243 20.64 17.42 -32.06
N GLU A 244 20.95 16.41 -32.90
CA GLU A 244 19.95 15.46 -33.40
C GLU A 244 19.45 14.51 -32.29
N LEU A 245 20.36 14.01 -31.44
CA LEU A 245 20.01 13.20 -30.26
C LEU A 245 19.15 13.96 -29.26
N VAL A 246 19.48 15.21 -28.97
CA VAL A 246 18.69 16.08 -28.08
C VAL A 246 17.28 16.27 -28.64
N LYS A 247 17.15 16.60 -29.93
CA LYS A 247 15.84 16.74 -30.58
C LYS A 247 15.03 15.45 -30.52
N PHE A 248 15.68 14.31 -30.73
CA PHE A 248 15.08 12.99 -30.63
C PHE A 248 14.54 12.74 -29.21
N CYS A 249 15.36 12.89 -28.18
CA CYS A 249 14.95 12.66 -26.79
C CYS A 249 13.93 13.69 -26.28
N GLU A 250 13.95 14.94 -26.76
CA GLU A 250 12.93 15.93 -26.47
C GLU A 250 11.52 15.52 -26.94
N GLN A 251 11.41 14.80 -28.06
CA GLN A 251 10.12 14.30 -28.54
C GLN A 251 9.54 13.26 -27.59
N TRP A 252 10.38 12.35 -27.08
CA TRP A 252 10.02 11.38 -26.04
C TRP A 252 9.64 12.07 -24.73
N LEU A 253 10.42 13.06 -24.30
CA LEU A 253 10.11 13.83 -23.10
C LEU A 253 8.72 14.49 -23.17
N LYS A 254 8.36 15.07 -24.33
CA LYS A 254 7.02 15.66 -24.55
C LYS A 254 5.90 14.62 -24.41
N GLN A 255 6.11 13.42 -24.94
CA GLN A 255 5.14 12.33 -24.83
C GLN A 255 5.04 11.80 -23.39
N LEU A 256 6.16 11.59 -22.70
CA LEU A 256 6.15 11.13 -21.31
C LEU A 256 5.51 12.16 -20.37
N LYS A 257 5.75 13.46 -20.61
CA LYS A 257 5.00 14.56 -19.95
C LYS A 257 3.49 14.47 -20.21
N LEU A 258 3.06 14.04 -21.40
CA LEU A 258 1.65 13.80 -21.71
C LEU A 258 1.08 12.56 -20.97
N VAL A 259 1.89 11.52 -20.75
CA VAL A 259 1.55 10.36 -19.91
C VAL A 259 1.38 10.77 -18.45
N LYS A 260 2.30 11.58 -17.89
CA LYS A 260 2.15 12.17 -16.54
C LYS A 260 0.83 12.95 -16.41
N LEU A 261 0.47 13.73 -17.44
CA LEU A 261 -0.81 14.46 -17.47
C LEU A 261 -2.02 13.50 -17.44
N LEU A 262 -1.94 12.33 -18.06
CA LEU A 262 -2.99 11.31 -17.99
C LEU A 262 -3.23 10.89 -16.53
N PHE A 263 -2.18 10.60 -15.76
CA PHE A 263 -2.31 10.19 -14.36
C PHE A 263 -2.94 11.29 -13.50
N LEU A 264 -2.51 12.54 -13.67
CA LEU A 264 -3.11 13.70 -13.01
C LEU A 264 -4.61 13.85 -13.31
N SER A 265 -5.03 13.42 -14.49
CA SER A 265 -6.43 13.49 -14.93
C SER A 265 -7.30 12.40 -14.30
N ILE A 266 -6.77 11.21 -14.01
CA ILE A 266 -7.50 10.06 -13.46
C ILE A 266 -8.17 10.48 -12.15
N ASN A 267 -7.37 11.06 -11.24
CA ASN A 267 -7.83 11.52 -9.92
C ASN A 267 -8.97 12.54 -10.01
N LYS A 268 -9.01 13.36 -11.06
CA LYS A 268 -10.02 14.40 -11.27
C LYS A 268 -11.24 13.92 -12.06
N SER A 269 -11.19 12.71 -12.62
CA SER A 269 -12.16 12.26 -13.63
C SER A 269 -12.95 11.03 -13.19
N LEU A 270 -12.58 10.34 -12.11
CA LEU A 270 -13.35 9.20 -11.64
C LEU A 270 -14.60 9.65 -10.85
N PRO A 271 -15.82 9.26 -11.28
CA PRO A 271 -17.03 9.49 -10.49
C PRO A 271 -17.10 8.57 -9.27
N SER A 272 -17.90 8.95 -8.27
CA SER A 272 -18.10 8.14 -7.05
C SER A 272 -18.72 6.75 -7.30
N MET A 273 -19.39 6.56 -8.44
CA MET A 273 -20.04 5.30 -8.83
C MET A 273 -19.12 4.36 -9.63
N THR A 274 -17.82 4.66 -9.71
CA THR A 274 -16.84 3.79 -10.38
C THR A 274 -16.82 2.41 -9.71
N THR A 275 -16.85 1.34 -10.51
CA THR A 275 -16.92 -0.02 -9.96
C THR A 275 -15.57 -0.48 -9.41
N GLY A 276 -15.58 -1.49 -8.52
CA GLY A 276 -14.35 -2.10 -8.02
C GLY A 276 -13.48 -2.67 -9.15
N SER A 277 -14.10 -3.30 -10.15
CA SER A 277 -13.38 -3.83 -11.32
C SER A 277 -12.67 -2.73 -12.11
N ASP A 278 -13.32 -1.59 -12.32
CA ASP A 278 -12.70 -0.46 -13.02
C ASP A 278 -11.51 0.10 -12.22
N ILE A 279 -11.63 0.18 -10.89
CA ILE A 279 -10.56 0.63 -9.99
C ILE A 279 -9.35 -0.29 -10.10
N ASP A 280 -9.56 -1.61 -10.03
CA ASP A 280 -8.47 -2.58 -10.12
C ASP A 280 -7.81 -2.55 -11.50
N GLU A 281 -8.60 -2.43 -12.57
CA GLU A 281 -8.08 -2.35 -13.94
C GLU A 281 -7.27 -1.07 -14.15
N ILE A 282 -7.70 0.07 -13.62
CA ILE A 282 -6.93 1.32 -13.63
C ILE A 282 -5.61 1.12 -12.89
N TYR A 283 -5.63 0.65 -11.65
CA TYR A 283 -4.42 0.47 -10.84
C TYR A 283 -3.40 -0.46 -11.51
N GLN A 284 -3.85 -1.60 -12.04
CA GLN A 284 -2.97 -2.53 -12.76
C GLN A 284 -2.37 -1.90 -14.02
N THR A 285 -3.17 -1.11 -14.74
CA THR A 285 -2.74 -0.44 -15.97
C THR A 285 -1.75 0.70 -15.67
N GLU A 286 -1.99 1.47 -14.61
CA GLU A 286 -1.07 2.51 -14.13
C GLU A 286 0.30 1.92 -13.78
N ASN A 287 0.35 0.80 -13.04
CA ASN A 287 1.61 0.15 -12.69
C ASN A 287 2.38 -0.36 -13.91
N LYS A 288 1.67 -0.79 -14.97
CA LYS A 288 2.34 -1.18 -16.23
C LYS A 288 2.91 0.02 -16.95
N ILE A 289 2.14 1.10 -17.04
CA ILE A 289 2.59 2.35 -17.66
C ILE A 289 3.84 2.86 -16.94
N ALA A 290 3.82 2.94 -15.60
CA ALA A 290 4.97 3.40 -14.84
C ALA A 290 6.24 2.56 -15.13
N ARG A 291 6.12 1.23 -15.20
CA ARG A 291 7.23 0.35 -15.58
C ARG A 291 7.70 0.56 -17.03
N HIS A 292 6.78 0.74 -17.98
CA HIS A 292 7.16 0.99 -19.37
C HIS A 292 7.85 2.35 -19.52
N VAL A 293 7.39 3.37 -18.79
CA VAL A 293 8.05 4.69 -18.77
C VAL A 293 9.47 4.57 -18.25
N ASP A 294 9.66 3.91 -17.09
CA ASP A 294 10.97 3.65 -16.50
C ASP A 294 11.91 2.91 -17.46
N SER A 295 11.47 1.76 -18.00
CA SER A 295 12.28 0.99 -18.95
C SER A 295 12.58 1.76 -20.24
N LEU A 296 11.64 2.57 -20.72
CA LEU A 296 11.83 3.37 -21.92
C LEU A 296 12.83 4.50 -21.69
N VAL A 297 12.79 5.17 -20.53
CA VAL A 297 13.77 6.19 -20.15
C VAL A 297 15.17 5.59 -20.13
N VAL A 298 15.35 4.44 -19.45
CA VAL A 298 16.64 3.74 -19.38
C VAL A 298 17.14 3.37 -20.78
N GLU A 299 16.27 2.78 -21.61
CA GLU A 299 16.65 2.32 -22.96
C GLU A 299 17.07 3.49 -23.86
N LEU A 300 16.37 4.63 -23.76
CA LEU A 300 16.71 5.86 -24.49
C LEU A 300 18.03 6.47 -24.03
N MET A 301 18.30 6.48 -22.72
CA MET A 301 19.54 7.02 -22.16
C MET A 301 20.76 6.16 -22.52
N MET A 302 20.62 4.83 -22.47
CA MET A 302 21.73 3.89 -22.70
C MET A 302 22.07 3.72 -24.18
N ASN A 303 21.06 3.50 -25.03
CA ASN A 303 21.32 3.16 -26.44
C ASN A 303 21.32 4.38 -27.35
N ARG A 304 20.66 5.48 -26.94
CA ARG A 304 20.61 6.75 -27.70
C ARG A 304 20.08 6.61 -29.12
N GLU A 305 19.35 5.53 -29.42
CA GLU A 305 18.81 5.25 -30.75
C GLU A 305 17.43 4.59 -30.68
N LEU A 306 16.73 4.61 -31.83
CA LEU A 306 15.51 3.82 -32.02
C LEU A 306 15.88 2.37 -32.32
N ASN A 307 15.85 1.54 -31.30
CA ASN A 307 15.98 0.09 -31.46
C ASN A 307 14.60 -0.60 -31.40
N ASP A 308 14.60 -1.91 -31.65
CA ASP A 308 13.39 -2.74 -31.61
C ASP A 308 12.72 -2.70 -30.22
N GLU A 309 13.49 -2.54 -29.15
CA GLU A 309 13.01 -2.53 -27.78
C GLU A 309 12.31 -1.22 -27.43
N VAL A 310 12.87 -0.06 -27.79
CA VAL A 310 12.22 1.26 -27.68
C VAL A 310 10.88 1.25 -28.43
N THR A 311 10.85 0.71 -29.64
CA THR A 311 9.63 0.60 -30.44
C THR A 311 8.58 -0.31 -29.78
N ARG A 312 9.03 -1.43 -29.19
CA ARG A 312 8.17 -2.36 -28.46
C ARG A 312 7.56 -1.70 -27.22
N LEU A 313 8.40 -1.06 -26.40
CA LEU A 313 8.00 -0.38 -25.16
C LEU A 313 7.01 0.75 -25.44
N ASP A 314 7.24 1.54 -26.49
CA ASP A 314 6.34 2.62 -26.88
C ASP A 314 4.96 2.12 -27.35
N GLY A 315 4.93 1.04 -28.13
CA GLY A 315 3.67 0.41 -28.53
C GLY A 315 2.91 -0.18 -27.34
N GLU A 316 3.61 -0.75 -26.35
CA GLU A 316 3.01 -1.22 -25.10
C GLU A 316 2.51 -0.06 -24.23
N LEU A 317 3.26 1.04 -24.15
CA LEU A 317 2.88 2.27 -23.47
C LEU A 317 1.60 2.88 -24.08
N GLU A 318 1.54 3.02 -25.40
CA GLU A 318 0.35 3.50 -26.12
C GLU A 318 -0.88 2.65 -25.77
N LYS A 319 -0.74 1.33 -25.89
CA LYS A 319 -1.82 0.37 -25.64
C LYS A 319 -2.39 0.52 -24.23
N GLU A 320 -1.53 0.61 -23.22
CA GLU A 320 -1.97 0.73 -21.82
C GLU A 320 -2.53 2.14 -21.52
N CYS A 321 -1.97 3.22 -22.09
CA CYS A 321 -2.56 4.56 -21.99
C CYS A 321 -3.97 4.63 -22.59
N PHE A 322 -4.17 4.08 -23.79
CA PHE A 322 -5.49 4.05 -24.44
C PHE A 322 -6.48 3.16 -23.70
N LYS A 323 -6.00 2.14 -22.98
CA LYS A 323 -6.82 1.35 -22.09
C LYS A 323 -7.37 2.20 -20.94
N ILE A 324 -6.54 3.01 -20.27
CA ILE A 324 -7.02 3.99 -19.26
C ILE A 324 -8.04 4.94 -19.87
N ILE A 325 -7.76 5.53 -21.04
CA ILE A 325 -8.71 6.44 -21.70
C ILE A 325 -10.06 5.76 -21.98
N ARG A 326 -10.06 4.50 -22.44
CA ARG A 326 -11.30 3.74 -22.66
C ARG A 326 -12.10 3.60 -21.37
N ILE A 327 -11.45 3.28 -20.25
CA ILE A 327 -12.09 3.18 -18.94
C ILE A 327 -12.66 4.56 -18.54
N LEU A 328 -11.85 5.61 -18.60
CA LEU A 328 -12.25 6.98 -18.24
C LEU A 328 -13.45 7.47 -19.06
N ARG A 329 -13.50 7.20 -20.36
CA ARG A 329 -14.69 7.50 -21.19
C ARG A 329 -15.90 6.67 -20.77
N SER A 330 -15.71 5.40 -20.45
CA SER A 330 -16.80 4.51 -20.07
C SER A 330 -17.47 4.95 -18.76
N VAL A 331 -16.67 5.33 -17.76
CA VAL A 331 -17.18 5.80 -16.46
C VAL A 331 -17.76 7.22 -16.54
N ASN A 332 -17.31 8.03 -17.49
CA ASN A 332 -17.78 9.42 -17.71
C ASN A 332 -18.77 9.58 -18.87
N LYS A 333 -19.50 8.54 -19.30
CA LYS A 333 -20.44 8.62 -20.44
C LYS A 333 -21.42 9.80 -20.37
N SER A 334 -21.80 10.22 -19.17
CA SER A 334 -22.72 11.35 -18.93
C SER A 334 -22.04 12.72 -18.84
N ASN A 335 -20.70 12.78 -18.81
CA ASN A 335 -19.92 14.03 -18.68
C ASN A 335 -19.19 14.36 -19.99
N GLU A 336 -19.83 15.18 -20.82
CA GLU A 336 -19.32 15.56 -22.15
C GLU A 336 -17.93 16.22 -22.10
N ALA A 337 -17.66 17.05 -21.08
CA ALA A 337 -16.36 17.73 -20.95
C ALA A 337 -15.21 16.73 -20.71
N LYS A 338 -15.44 15.71 -19.88
CA LYS A 338 -14.45 14.66 -19.60
C LYS A 338 -14.23 13.74 -20.79
N VAL A 339 -15.30 13.42 -21.52
CA VAL A 339 -15.20 12.65 -22.77
C VAL A 339 -14.42 13.42 -23.83
N LYS A 340 -14.69 14.72 -24.00
CA LYS A 340 -13.93 15.59 -24.91
C LYS A 340 -12.45 15.65 -24.52
N TRP A 341 -12.15 15.80 -23.24
CA TRP A 341 -10.75 15.79 -22.76
C TRP A 341 -10.04 14.48 -23.13
N CYS A 342 -10.69 13.34 -22.97
CA CYS A 342 -10.15 12.03 -23.36
C CYS A 342 -9.82 11.98 -24.86
N LEU A 343 -10.72 12.48 -25.72
CA LEU A 343 -10.51 12.53 -27.17
C LEU A 343 -9.36 13.47 -27.55
N SER A 344 -9.30 14.64 -26.93
CA SER A 344 -8.20 15.59 -27.15
C SER A 344 -6.85 15.00 -26.72
N TRP A 345 -6.80 14.26 -25.61
CA TRP A 345 -5.59 13.57 -25.17
C TRP A 345 -5.16 12.49 -26.19
N GLU A 346 -6.08 11.66 -26.69
CA GLU A 346 -5.79 10.65 -27.72
C GLU A 346 -5.24 11.27 -29.01
N VAL A 347 -5.87 12.35 -29.49
CA VAL A 347 -5.39 13.08 -30.68
C VAL A 347 -3.98 13.60 -30.43
N LYS A 348 -3.74 14.22 -29.28
CA LYS A 348 -2.43 14.79 -28.97
C LYS A 348 -1.34 13.73 -28.85
N TYR A 349 -1.66 12.57 -28.29
CA TYR A 349 -0.73 11.45 -28.18
C TYR A 349 -0.33 10.93 -29.57
N LYS A 350 -1.30 10.77 -30.49
CA LYS A 350 -1.04 10.34 -31.87
C LYS A 350 -0.25 11.35 -32.68
N GLU A 351 -0.53 12.64 -32.52
CA GLU A 351 0.29 13.69 -33.14
C GLU A 351 1.77 13.56 -32.73
N LEU A 352 2.05 13.28 -31.45
CA LEU A 352 3.42 13.09 -30.96
C LEU A 352 4.06 11.81 -31.50
N GLN A 353 3.27 10.75 -31.72
CA GLN A 353 3.74 9.51 -32.35
C GLN A 353 4.17 9.72 -33.81
N GLU A 354 3.41 10.51 -34.57
CA GLU A 354 3.70 10.80 -35.98
C GLU A 354 4.93 11.71 -36.18
N THR A 355 5.38 12.39 -35.12
CA THR A 355 6.52 13.32 -35.18
C THR A 355 7.87 12.71 -34.81
N LYS A 356 7.87 11.50 -34.25
CA LYS A 356 9.09 10.70 -34.03
C LYS A 356 9.47 9.98 -35.30
#